data_AF-A0A0J6KU45-F1
#
_entry.id   AF-A0A0J6KU45-F1
#
_cell.length_a   1.000
_cell.length_b   1.000
_cell.length_c   1.000
_cell.angle_alpha   90.00
_cell.angle_beta   90.00
_cell.angle_gamma   90.00
#
_symmetry.space_group_name_H-M   'P 1'
#
loop_
_entity.id
_entity.type
_entity.pdbx_description
1 polymer ?
#
loop_
_entity_poly.entity_id
_entity_poly.type
_entity_poly.pdbx_seq_one_letter_code
_entity_poly.pdbx_strand_id
1 'polypeptide(L)'
;MSNVNTKGKIKRTKRKVLIAILSMFIIIIGFGYWKLFSLQGVPKGELIRTVQSPDGKYLIKTYFHNAGSLSADAVRGELVNLDTDSVENIYWNYPDTDPYIEWVNKNSVRIGDQTLDISQKGTYDWRDDDKHVKEIPKQFIK
;
A
#
# COMPACT_ATOMS: atom_id res chain seq x y z
N MET A 1 -6.85 -33.22 50.68
CA MET A 1 -7.12 -31.80 50.35
C MET A 1 -6.25 -31.21 49.22
N SER A 2 -5.21 -31.88 48.72
CA SER A 2 -4.28 -31.35 47.69
C SER A 2 -4.83 -31.32 46.25
N ASN A 3 -5.67 -32.29 45.86
CA ASN A 3 -6.12 -32.47 44.47
C ASN A 3 -7.02 -31.35 43.90
N VAL A 4 -7.78 -30.66 44.76
CA VAL A 4 -8.71 -29.60 44.33
C VAL A 4 -7.94 -28.34 43.89
N ASN A 5 -6.87 -27.99 44.61
CA ASN A 5 -6.03 -26.83 44.30
C ASN A 5 -5.24 -27.04 43.00
N THR A 6 -4.74 -28.26 42.76
CA THR A 6 -4.02 -28.62 41.53
C THR A 6 -4.91 -28.53 40.29
N LYS A 7 -6.15 -29.06 40.34
CA LYS A 7 -7.11 -28.95 39.23
C LYS A 7 -7.47 -27.50 38.89
N GLY A 8 -7.67 -26.66 39.92
CA GLY A 8 -7.94 -25.22 39.75
C GLY A 8 -6.78 -24.46 39.11
N LYS A 9 -5.54 -24.76 39.53
CA LYS A 9 -4.31 -24.16 38.97
C LYS A 9 -4.12 -24.55 37.50
N ILE A 10 -4.33 -25.82 37.14
CA ILE A 10 -4.27 -26.30 35.75
C ILE A 10 -5.34 -25.61 34.87
N LYS A 11 -6.58 -25.50 35.34
CA LYS A 11 -7.67 -24.81 34.60
C LYS A 11 -7.34 -23.33 34.34
N ARG A 12 -6.76 -22.63 35.33
CA ARG A 12 -6.29 -21.23 35.18
C ARG A 12 -5.15 -21.11 34.18
N THR A 13 -4.15 -22.01 34.23
CA THR A 13 -3.03 -22.02 33.26
C THR A 13 -3.52 -22.31 31.84
N LYS A 14 -4.40 -23.30 31.64
CA LYS A 14 -5.00 -23.59 30.33
C LYS A 14 -5.76 -22.40 29.75
N ARG A 15 -6.53 -21.68 30.58
CA ARG A 15 -7.22 -20.44 30.16
C ARG A 15 -6.24 -19.36 29.73
N LYS A 16 -5.13 -19.15 30.46
CA LYS A 16 -4.09 -18.18 30.07
C LYS A 16 -3.42 -18.56 28.74
N VAL A 17 -3.10 -19.84 28.56
CA VAL A 17 -2.52 -20.34 27.29
C VAL A 17 -3.50 -20.15 26.14
N LEU A 18 -4.79 -20.45 26.32
CA LEU A 18 -5.80 -20.23 25.28
C LEU A 18 -5.92 -18.75 24.90
N ILE A 19 -5.94 -17.85 25.89
CA ILE A 19 -5.97 -16.40 25.64
C ILE A 19 -4.73 -15.96 24.87
N ALA A 20 -3.54 -16.44 25.26
CA ALA A 20 -2.30 -16.12 24.56
C ALA A 20 -2.31 -16.57 23.09
N ILE A 21 -2.79 -17.79 22.83
CA ILE A 21 -2.94 -18.34 21.47
C ILE A 21 -3.92 -17.49 20.65
N LEU A 22 -5.09 -17.16 21.21
CA LEU A 22 -6.09 -16.31 20.54
C LEU A 22 -5.54 -14.91 20.25
N SER A 23 -4.83 -14.29 21.19
CA SER A 23 -4.18 -13.00 20.94
C SER A 23 -3.14 -13.08 19.83
N MET A 24 -2.36 -14.17 19.76
CA MET A 24 -1.39 -14.39 18.70
C MET A 24 -2.08 -14.50 17.33
N PHE A 25 -3.19 -15.22 17.23
CA PHE A 25 -3.97 -15.31 15.99
C PHE A 25 -4.52 -13.95 15.55
N ILE A 26 -5.06 -13.15 16.46
CA ILE A 26 -5.56 -11.80 16.15
C ILE A 26 -4.44 -10.92 15.59
N ILE A 27 -3.24 -10.98 16.19
CA ILE A 27 -2.08 -10.21 15.71
C ILE A 27 -1.67 -10.66 14.31
N ILE A 28 -1.62 -11.97 14.05
CA ILE A 28 -1.24 -12.52 12.73
C ILE A 28 -2.26 -12.10 11.66
N ILE A 29 -3.56 -12.21 11.95
CA ILE A 29 -4.62 -11.81 11.04
C ILE A 29 -4.56 -10.31 10.77
N GLY A 30 -4.40 -9.48 11.81
CA GLY A 30 -4.28 -8.04 11.67
C GLY A 30 -3.07 -7.62 10.85
N PHE A 31 -1.92 -8.26 11.08
CA PHE A 31 -0.71 -8.00 10.30
C PHE A 31 -0.85 -8.44 8.84
N GLY A 32 -1.44 -9.61 8.60
CA GLY A 32 -1.73 -10.10 7.26
C GLY A 32 -2.67 -9.17 6.50
N TYR A 33 -3.74 -8.71 7.15
CA TYR A 33 -4.67 -7.75 6.57
C TYR A 33 -3.98 -6.43 6.22
N TRP A 34 -3.23 -5.85 7.17
CA TRP A 34 -2.48 -4.62 6.92
C TRP A 34 -1.50 -4.77 5.75
N LYS A 35 -0.77 -5.88 5.68
CA LYS A 35 0.21 -6.11 4.61
C LYS A 35 -0.44 -6.30 3.23
N LEU A 36 -1.61 -6.93 3.18
CA LEU A 36 -2.30 -7.28 1.92
C LEU A 36 -3.29 -6.23 1.43
N PHE A 37 -3.79 -5.34 2.29
CA PHE A 37 -4.87 -4.40 1.96
C PHE A 37 -4.53 -2.93 2.28
N SER A 38 -3.27 -2.62 2.62
CA SER A 38 -2.84 -1.22 2.73
C SER A 38 -1.91 -0.84 1.57
N LEU A 39 -1.94 0.45 1.22
CA LEU A 39 -0.95 1.04 0.30
C LEU A 39 0.48 0.94 0.86
N GLN A 40 0.67 0.97 2.18
CA GLN A 40 1.99 0.76 2.80
C GLN A 40 2.52 -0.66 2.58
N GLY A 41 1.62 -1.62 2.38
CA GLY A 41 1.94 -3.02 2.18
C GLY A 41 2.52 -3.36 0.80
N VAL A 42 2.30 -2.50 -0.20
CA VAL A 42 2.61 -2.81 -1.62
C VAL A 42 4.11 -2.88 -1.89
N PRO A 43 4.56 -3.81 -2.77
CA PRO A 43 5.97 -3.97 -3.10
C PRO A 43 6.52 -2.70 -3.77
N LYS A 44 7.81 -2.41 -3.55
CA LYS A 44 8.44 -1.23 -4.16
C LYS A 44 8.64 -1.42 -5.65
N GLY A 45 9.29 -2.49 -6.08
CA GLY A 45 9.61 -2.70 -7.49
C GLY A 45 10.82 -1.88 -7.96
N GLU A 46 10.99 -1.76 -9.27
CA GLU A 46 12.12 -1.09 -9.93
C GLU A 46 11.76 0.35 -10.30
N LEU A 47 12.64 1.33 -10.06
CA LEU A 47 12.35 2.73 -10.34
C LEU A 47 12.15 2.95 -11.84
N ILE A 48 11.02 3.56 -12.20
CA ILE A 48 10.71 3.93 -13.59
C ILE A 48 11.14 5.38 -13.85
N ARG A 49 10.57 6.32 -13.10
CA ARG A 49 10.79 7.75 -13.30
C ARG A 49 10.57 8.54 -12.00
N THR A 50 11.12 9.75 -11.99
CA THR A 50 10.92 10.74 -10.93
C THR A 50 10.51 12.06 -11.57
N VAL A 51 9.44 12.68 -11.07
CA VAL A 51 8.91 13.96 -11.58
C VAL A 51 8.73 14.93 -10.42
N GLN A 52 9.33 16.12 -10.52
CA GLN A 52 9.26 17.16 -9.49
C GLN A 52 8.00 18.03 -9.66
N SER A 53 7.43 18.48 -8.53
CA SER A 53 6.30 19.42 -8.53
C SER A 53 6.69 20.79 -9.08
N PRO A 54 5.72 21.58 -9.59
CA PRO A 54 6.00 22.91 -10.15
C PRO A 54 6.64 23.88 -9.14
N ASP A 55 6.35 23.73 -7.85
CA ASP A 55 6.89 24.55 -6.77
C ASP A 55 8.17 23.95 -6.14
N GLY A 56 8.65 22.81 -6.65
CA GLY A 56 9.87 22.16 -6.20
C GLY A 56 9.80 21.46 -4.84
N LYS A 57 8.62 21.38 -4.20
CA LYS A 57 8.44 20.81 -2.85
C LYS A 57 8.24 19.31 -2.81
N TYR A 58 7.76 18.72 -3.89
CA TYR A 58 7.41 17.31 -3.94
C TYR A 58 8.10 16.61 -5.11
N LEU A 59 8.39 15.32 -4.92
CA LEU A 59 8.74 14.40 -6.01
C LEU A 59 7.68 13.30 -6.07
N ILE A 60 7.25 12.96 -7.29
CA ILE A 60 6.58 11.69 -7.55
C ILE A 60 7.61 10.71 -8.09
N LYS A 61 7.72 9.55 -7.45
CA LYS A 61 8.53 8.43 -7.94
C LYS A 61 7.61 7.27 -8.27
N THR A 62 7.68 6.74 -9.49
CA THR A 62 6.95 5.53 -9.85
C THR A 62 7.89 4.35 -9.99
N TYR A 63 7.36 3.17 -9.67
CA TYR A 63 8.09 1.94 -9.63
C TYR A 63 7.31 0.80 -10.27
N PHE A 64 7.98 0.06 -11.13
CA PHE A 64 7.47 -1.09 -11.85
C PHE A 64 7.54 -2.33 -10.96
N HIS A 65 6.41 -3.01 -10.79
CA HIS A 65 6.34 -4.27 -10.08
C HIS A 65 6.00 -5.40 -11.05
N ASN A 66 7.01 -6.23 -11.33
CA ASN A 66 6.82 -7.47 -12.05
C ASN A 66 6.09 -8.50 -11.18
N ALA A 67 4.89 -8.92 -11.59
CA ALA A 67 4.07 -9.86 -10.84
C ALA A 67 4.33 -11.34 -11.19
N GLY A 68 5.23 -11.60 -12.13
CA GLY A 68 5.58 -12.93 -12.63
C GLY A 68 4.63 -13.43 -13.73
N SER A 69 4.89 -14.65 -14.22
CA SER A 69 4.21 -15.20 -15.41
C SER A 69 2.70 -15.44 -15.28
N LEU A 70 2.16 -15.40 -14.05
CA LEU A 70 0.77 -15.74 -13.75
C LEU A 70 -0.11 -14.50 -13.47
N SER A 71 0.45 -13.30 -13.56
CA SER A 71 -0.25 -12.05 -13.26
C SER A 71 0.25 -10.94 -14.18
N ALA A 72 -0.59 -9.94 -14.44
CA ALA A 72 -0.10 -8.72 -15.09
C ALA A 72 0.73 -7.88 -14.11
N ASP A 73 1.53 -6.99 -14.66
CA ASP A 73 2.38 -6.11 -13.86
C ASP A 73 1.59 -4.97 -13.22
N ALA A 74 2.20 -4.33 -12.23
CA ALA A 74 1.61 -3.23 -11.50
C ALA A 74 2.60 -2.07 -11.36
N VAL A 75 2.07 -0.88 -11.07
CA VAL A 75 2.90 0.29 -10.74
C VAL A 75 2.52 0.86 -9.39
N ARG A 76 3.54 1.12 -8.59
CA ARG A 76 3.48 1.89 -7.34
C ARG A 76 3.95 3.32 -7.59
N GLY A 77 3.28 4.29 -6.99
CA GLY A 77 3.75 5.68 -6.89
C GLY A 77 4.01 6.10 -5.44
N GLU A 78 5.15 6.73 -5.22
CA GLU A 78 5.55 7.39 -3.97
C GLU A 78 5.49 8.91 -4.13
N LEU A 79 4.91 9.59 -3.15
CA LEU A 79 5.07 11.02 -2.91
C LEU A 79 6.22 11.22 -1.93
N VAL A 80 7.22 12.01 -2.32
CA VAL A 80 8.31 12.43 -1.44
C VAL A 80 8.15 13.92 -1.17
N ASN A 81 8.02 14.30 0.10
CA ASN A 81 8.06 15.68 0.54
C ASN A 81 9.51 16.08 0.81
N LEU A 82 10.03 17.05 0.07
CA LEU A 82 11.43 17.49 0.16
C LEU A 82 11.71 18.35 1.39
N ASP A 83 10.68 18.99 1.97
CA ASP A 83 10.82 19.81 3.17
C ASP A 83 10.91 18.94 4.44
N THR A 84 10.19 17.81 4.47
CA THR A 84 10.08 16.92 5.65
C THR A 84 10.77 15.57 5.49
N ASP A 85 11.31 15.27 4.30
CA ASP A 85 11.86 13.96 3.91
C ASP A 85 10.88 12.79 4.11
N SER A 86 9.57 13.07 4.13
CA SER A 86 8.54 12.05 4.30
C SER A 86 8.20 11.38 2.98
N VAL A 87 8.05 10.05 3.00
CA VAL A 87 7.71 9.24 1.84
C VAL A 87 6.39 8.51 2.08
N GLU A 88 5.43 8.70 1.18
CA GLU A 88 4.10 8.09 1.26
C GLU A 88 3.74 7.36 -0.04
N ASN A 89 3.10 6.20 0.07
CA ASN A 89 2.55 5.51 -1.10
C ASN A 89 1.20 6.10 -1.44
N ILE A 90 1.09 6.68 -2.64
CA ILE A 90 -0.12 7.39 -3.07
C ILE A 90 -0.80 6.74 -4.28
N TYR A 91 -0.13 5.80 -4.94
CA TYR A 91 -0.64 5.18 -6.15
C TYR A 91 -0.30 3.69 -6.16
N TRP A 92 -1.29 2.86 -6.41
CA TRP A 92 -1.14 1.44 -6.70
C TRP A 92 -2.15 1.05 -7.77
N ASN A 93 -1.65 0.72 -8.96
CA ASN A 93 -2.49 0.36 -10.09
C ASN A 93 -2.02 -0.95 -10.74
N TYR A 94 -3.00 -1.73 -11.19
CA TYR A 94 -2.82 -3.00 -11.87
C TYR A 94 -3.99 -3.16 -12.84
N PRO A 95 -3.80 -3.53 -14.12
CA PRO A 95 -2.50 -3.68 -14.78
C PRO A 95 -1.89 -2.30 -15.07
N ASP A 96 -0.59 -2.16 -14.87
CA ASP A 96 0.16 -0.96 -15.25
C ASP A 96 1.65 -1.27 -15.43
N THR A 97 2.35 -0.45 -16.21
CA THR A 97 3.77 -0.69 -16.55
C THR A 97 4.63 0.57 -16.50
N ASP A 98 4.17 1.69 -17.04
CA ASP A 98 4.91 2.96 -17.06
C ASP A 98 3.97 4.18 -17.16
N PRO A 99 3.13 4.44 -16.15
CA PRO A 99 2.13 5.48 -16.20
C PRO A 99 2.76 6.85 -16.45
N TYR A 100 2.16 7.60 -17.37
CA TYR A 100 2.51 9.00 -17.57
C TYR A 100 2.22 9.81 -16.29
N ILE A 101 3.11 10.75 -15.97
CA ILE A 101 2.99 11.59 -14.77
C ILE A 101 3.00 13.05 -15.20
N GLU A 102 1.99 13.79 -14.75
CA GLU A 102 1.84 15.21 -15.04
C GLU A 102 1.29 15.95 -13.82
N TRP A 103 1.99 17.00 -13.39
CA TRP A 103 1.44 17.91 -12.40
C TRP A 103 0.42 18.82 -13.08
N VAL A 104 -0.87 18.60 -12.79
CA VAL A 104 -1.98 19.41 -13.29
C VAL A 104 -1.91 20.82 -12.71
N ASN A 105 -1.47 20.93 -11.45
CA ASN A 105 -1.15 22.18 -10.78
C ASN A 105 -0.20 21.88 -9.59
N LYS A 106 0.09 22.86 -8.73
CA LYS A 106 1.00 22.69 -7.58
C LYS A 106 0.52 21.69 -6.51
N ASN A 107 -0.79 21.40 -6.46
CA ASN A 107 -1.42 20.54 -5.46
C ASN A 107 -2.00 19.25 -6.05
N SER A 108 -2.08 19.12 -7.37
CA SER A 108 -2.72 17.96 -8.01
C SER A 108 -1.79 17.36 -9.06
N VAL A 109 -1.68 16.04 -9.03
CA VAL A 109 -0.88 15.27 -9.98
C VAL A 109 -1.75 14.21 -10.64
N ARG A 110 -1.54 14.02 -11.93
CA ARG A 110 -2.11 12.92 -12.70
C ARG A 110 -1.06 11.84 -12.89
N ILE A 111 -1.41 10.60 -12.54
CA ILE A 111 -0.58 9.41 -12.72
C ILE A 111 -1.43 8.40 -13.51
N GLY A 112 -1.06 8.17 -14.77
CA GLY A 112 -1.90 7.45 -15.74
C GLY A 112 -3.23 8.19 -15.92
N ASP A 113 -4.33 7.47 -15.65
CA ASP A 113 -5.69 8.01 -15.74
C ASP A 113 -6.24 8.55 -14.41
N GLN A 114 -5.43 8.51 -13.34
CA GLN A 114 -5.86 8.89 -11.99
C GLN A 114 -5.32 10.26 -11.62
N THR A 115 -6.20 11.16 -11.19
CA THR A 115 -5.81 12.50 -10.69
C THR A 115 -5.93 12.52 -9.17
N LEU A 116 -4.83 12.84 -8.50
CA LEU A 116 -4.70 12.85 -7.04
C LEU A 116 -4.52 14.27 -6.54
N ASP A 117 -5.32 14.68 -5.57
CA ASP A 117 -5.15 15.93 -4.84
C ASP A 117 -4.25 15.71 -3.62
N ILE A 118 -3.00 16.13 -3.74
CA ILE A 118 -1.96 16.00 -2.70
C ILE A 118 -2.33 16.82 -1.45
N SER A 119 -3.03 17.95 -1.61
CA SER A 119 -3.43 18.77 -0.46
C SER A 119 -4.45 18.08 0.44
N GLN A 120 -5.23 17.15 -0.13
CA GLN A 120 -6.24 16.36 0.57
C GLN A 120 -5.77 14.94 0.87
N LYS A 121 -4.47 14.65 0.73
CA LYS A 121 -3.89 13.30 0.87
C LYS A 121 -4.56 12.28 -0.07
N GLY A 122 -4.89 12.72 -1.28
CA GLY A 122 -5.48 11.87 -2.30
C GLY A 122 -4.57 10.70 -2.65
N THR A 123 -5.12 9.50 -2.60
CA THR A 123 -4.44 8.26 -2.99
C THR A 123 -5.33 7.46 -3.93
N TYR A 124 -4.72 6.60 -4.73
CA TYR A 124 -5.42 5.64 -5.56
C TYR A 124 -4.89 4.24 -5.33
N ASP A 125 -5.81 3.31 -5.10
CA ASP A 125 -5.57 1.89 -4.97
C ASP A 125 -6.61 1.16 -5.81
N TRP A 126 -6.19 0.46 -6.87
CA TRP A 126 -7.11 -0.26 -7.74
C TRP A 126 -7.97 -1.28 -6.99
N ARG A 127 -7.53 -1.77 -5.82
CA ARG A 127 -8.27 -2.71 -4.98
C ARG A 127 -9.56 -2.10 -4.41
N ASP A 128 -9.61 -0.77 -4.30
CA ASP A 128 -10.72 -0.01 -3.74
C ASP A 128 -11.59 0.66 -4.83
N ASP A 129 -11.25 0.49 -6.12
CA ASP A 129 -11.98 1.08 -7.23
C ASP A 129 -12.86 0.04 -7.96
N ASP A 130 -14.16 0.04 -7.64
CA ASP A 130 -15.17 -0.83 -8.28
C ASP A 130 -15.32 -0.59 -9.80
N LYS A 131 -14.87 0.57 -10.30
CA LYS A 131 -14.91 0.93 -11.72
C LYS A 131 -13.59 0.67 -12.43
N HIS A 132 -12.62 0.10 -11.74
CA HIS A 132 -11.31 -0.16 -12.27
C HIS A 132 -11.41 -1.09 -13.50
N VAL A 133 -10.88 -0.61 -14.63
CA VAL A 133 -10.80 -1.38 -15.87
C VAL A 133 -9.43 -2.03 -15.95
N LYS A 134 -9.39 -3.35 -16.20
CA LYS A 134 -8.15 -4.13 -16.33
C LYS A 134 -7.45 -3.90 -17.67
N GLU A 135 -7.25 -2.65 -18.02
CA GLU A 135 -6.56 -2.21 -19.22
C GLU A 135 -5.36 -1.36 -18.81
N ILE A 136 -4.28 -1.44 -19.57
CA ILE A 136 -3.10 -0.62 -19.32
C ILE A 136 -3.51 0.84 -19.58
N PRO A 137 -3.35 1.75 -18.60
CA PRO A 137 -3.72 3.15 -18.78
C PRO A 137 -2.96 3.76 -19.95
N LYS A 138 -3.54 4.80 -20.56
CA LYS A 138 -2.95 5.42 -21.76
C LYS A 138 -1.53 5.87 -21.49
N GLN A 139 -0.58 5.13 -22.05
CA GLN A 139 0.83 5.50 -22.03
C GLN A 139 1.04 6.52 -23.15
N PHE A 140 1.26 7.78 -22.79
CA PHE A 140 1.69 8.78 -23.77
C PHE A 140 3.12 8.42 -24.16
N ILE A 141 3.24 7.74 -25.30
CA ILE A 141 4.52 7.52 -25.97
C ILE A 141 5.13 8.90 -26.19
N LYS A 142 6.33 9.10 -25.66
CA LYS A 142 7.10 10.33 -25.78
C LYS A 142 7.45 10.62 -27.24
#